data_AF-A0A2T8I4R6-F1
#
_entry.id   AF-A0A2T8I4R6-F1
#
_cell.length_a   1.000
_cell.length_b   1.000
_cell.length_c   1.000
_cell.angle_alpha   90.00
_cell.angle_beta   90.00
_cell.angle_gamma   90.00
#
_symmetry.space_group_name_H-M   'P 1'
#
loop_
_entity.id
_entity.type
_entity.pdbx_description
1 polymer ?
#
loop_
_entity_poly.entity_id
_entity_poly.type
_entity_poly.pdbx_seq_one_letter_code
_entity_poly.pdbx_strand_id
1 'polypeptide(L)'
;MNATTAASCSSHNSLCSNLKPFHTVSLFPCSVHGHGRPRAPGGSRALCYRAVAAVAWLWDYTFLRLVWRPYAIGKELRAQGIHGPPYKLARGSNEDIKAMKEETDGLALDVHDHNYLPRIAPHYLRWRDQYGEPFLYWFGPKPRICIFDYELARQILSSKSGHFVKNDPPATLLDVVGKGLALLDGIDWVRHHRVIKPAFAMDKLKMMTTTMLACAQSMIKELENQACQNKNGEIEVDFNIQFRELTADVISHAAFGSSYRLGKEIFQTQHDLMAINLASLLDVQIPGLKYLPTEQNRRKWMLEKKLRSSLLQIIQQRLASTCRDNGNDLLGLMLESCVATEQGGKQGGLNMSIDEIIHECRMFFFAGHDTTSSNMGSLSAQRIP
;
A
#
# COMPACT_ATOMS: atom_id res chain seq x y z
N MET A 1 56.90 15.13 0.48
CA MET A 1 57.84 14.04 0.10
C MET A 1 57.75 12.97 1.17
N ASN A 2 57.78 11.68 0.78
CA ASN A 2 57.86 10.48 1.64
C ASN A 2 56.59 10.23 2.49
N ALA A 3 55.82 9.13 2.42
CA ALA A 3 56.04 7.73 1.98
C ALA A 3 57.24 7.07 2.70
N THR A 4 57.17 5.97 3.44
CA THR A 4 56.19 4.84 3.53
C THR A 4 56.30 4.29 5.00
N THR A 5 55.49 3.41 5.62
CA THR A 5 54.71 2.25 5.13
C THR A 5 53.59 1.81 6.12
N ALA A 6 53.10 0.58 5.93
CA ALA A 6 52.16 -0.27 6.69
C ALA A 6 52.41 -0.40 8.23
N ALA A 7 51.51 -0.97 9.05
CA ALA A 7 50.53 -2.02 8.76
C ALA A 7 49.34 -2.12 9.76
N SER A 8 48.38 -3.01 9.45
CA SER A 8 47.38 -3.62 10.34
C SER A 8 46.18 -2.78 10.83
N CYS A 9 45.08 -2.81 10.06
CA CYS A 9 43.85 -3.48 10.51
C CYS A 9 42.85 -3.65 9.35
N SER A 10 42.81 -4.85 8.75
CA SER A 10 41.94 -5.18 7.60
C SER A 10 40.87 -6.22 7.98
N SER A 11 39.70 -5.77 8.44
CA SER A 11 38.60 -6.69 8.79
C SER A 11 37.18 -6.08 8.74
N HIS A 12 36.91 -5.08 7.89
CA HIS A 12 35.55 -4.58 7.64
C HIS A 12 35.28 -4.39 6.13
N ASN A 13 35.34 -5.48 5.36
CA ASN A 13 34.91 -5.48 3.95
C ASN A 13 34.48 -6.89 3.48
N SER A 14 33.37 -7.38 4.03
CA SER A 14 32.67 -8.60 3.58
C SER A 14 31.13 -8.49 3.68
N LEU A 15 30.61 -7.27 3.87
CA LEU A 15 29.18 -6.97 3.97
C LEU A 15 28.55 -6.86 2.58
N CYS A 16 27.33 -7.42 2.43
CA CYS A 16 26.44 -7.28 1.26
C CYS A 16 26.79 -8.00 -0.07
N SER A 17 27.69 -8.99 -0.13
CA SER A 17 27.95 -9.74 -1.38
C SER A 17 27.29 -11.14 -1.49
N ASN A 18 26.81 -11.73 -0.40
CA ASN A 18 26.39 -13.15 -0.36
C ASN A 18 24.88 -13.44 -0.21
N LEU A 19 24.01 -12.43 -0.31
CA LEU A 19 22.55 -12.62 -0.40
C LEU A 19 22.02 -12.23 -1.78
N LYS A 20 22.49 -12.94 -2.81
CA LYS A 20 21.81 -12.93 -4.12
C LYS A 20 20.43 -13.57 -3.97
N PRO A 21 19.37 -13.02 -4.57
CA PRO A 21 18.13 -13.75 -4.73
C PRO A 21 18.41 -15.01 -5.57
N PHE A 22 18.03 -16.18 -5.05
CA PHE A 22 17.95 -17.40 -5.85
C PHE A 22 16.82 -17.25 -6.87
N HIS A 23 17.11 -16.56 -7.97
CA HIS A 23 16.37 -16.75 -9.21
C HIS A 23 16.59 -18.20 -9.65
N THR A 24 15.52 -18.97 -9.70
CA THR A 24 15.52 -20.29 -10.32
C THR A 24 15.84 -20.13 -11.80
N VAL A 25 17.12 -20.25 -12.17
CA VAL A 25 17.53 -20.28 -13.58
C VAL A 25 16.98 -21.57 -14.18
N SER A 26 15.87 -21.45 -14.90
CA SER A 26 15.32 -22.54 -15.71
C SER A 26 16.26 -22.80 -16.89
N LEU A 27 17.24 -23.67 -16.69
CA LEU A 27 18.08 -24.22 -17.74
C LEU A 27 17.22 -25.09 -18.68
N PHE A 28 16.62 -24.45 -19.68
CA PHE A 28 16.12 -25.16 -20.85
C PHE A 28 17.32 -25.59 -21.71
N PRO A 29 17.52 -26.87 -22.01
CA PRO A 29 18.54 -27.29 -22.95
C PRO A 29 18.17 -26.87 -24.38
N CYS A 30 19.16 -26.45 -25.16
CA CYS A 30 18.99 -26.07 -26.56
C CYS A 30 18.35 -27.19 -27.38
N SER A 31 17.25 -26.90 -28.07
CA SER A 31 16.59 -27.86 -28.96
C SER A 31 17.33 -27.94 -30.31
N VAL A 32 17.96 -29.08 -30.58
CA VAL A 32 18.47 -29.43 -31.91
C VAL A 32 17.30 -29.55 -32.90
N HIS A 33 17.51 -29.15 -34.15
CA HIS A 33 16.50 -29.26 -35.21
C HIS A 33 16.10 -30.71 -35.48
N GLY A 34 14.79 -30.99 -35.44
CA GLY A 34 14.20 -32.24 -35.88
C GLY A 34 12.75 -32.04 -36.30
N HIS A 35 12.46 -32.15 -37.60
CA HIS A 35 11.10 -32.01 -38.12
C HIS A 35 10.22 -33.19 -37.67
N GLY A 36 9.40 -32.98 -36.65
CA GLY A 36 8.36 -33.92 -36.23
C GLY A 36 7.22 -33.17 -35.55
N ARG A 37 5.99 -33.34 -36.05
CA ARG A 37 4.80 -32.73 -35.42
C ARG A 37 4.68 -33.26 -33.97
N PRO A 38 4.64 -32.40 -32.94
CA PRO A 38 4.47 -32.89 -31.57
C PRO A 38 3.08 -33.50 -31.41
N ARG A 39 3.02 -34.82 -31.19
CA ARG A 39 1.80 -35.49 -30.72
C ARG A 39 1.39 -34.84 -29.40
N ALA A 40 0.15 -34.38 -29.32
CA ALA A 40 -0.41 -33.85 -28.08
C ALA A 40 -0.22 -34.86 -26.93
N PRO A 41 0.30 -34.45 -25.76
CA PRO A 41 0.46 -35.36 -24.64
C PRO A 41 -0.91 -35.84 -24.17
N GLY A 42 -1.14 -37.16 -24.19
CA GLY A 42 -2.39 -37.75 -23.70
C GLY A 42 -2.69 -37.33 -22.26
N GLY A 43 -3.97 -37.11 -21.95
CA GLY A 43 -4.44 -36.40 -20.75
C GLY A 43 -3.80 -36.88 -19.43
N SER A 44 -3.54 -38.17 -19.27
CA SER A 44 -2.87 -38.74 -18.10
C SER A 44 -1.47 -38.18 -17.84
N ARG A 45 -0.67 -37.91 -18.89
CA ARG A 45 0.66 -37.29 -18.72
C ARG A 45 0.54 -35.84 -18.25
N ALA A 46 -0.40 -35.07 -18.80
CA ALA A 46 -0.67 -33.71 -18.36
C ALA A 46 -1.17 -33.63 -16.90
N LEU A 47 -1.96 -34.62 -16.47
CA LEU A 47 -2.41 -34.75 -15.09
C LEU A 47 -1.24 -35.02 -14.13
N CYS A 48 -0.34 -35.95 -14.46
CA CYS A 48 0.85 -36.22 -13.65
C CYS A 48 1.77 -35.00 -13.52
N TYR A 49 2.02 -34.25 -14.61
CA TYR A 49 2.83 -33.02 -14.53
C TYR A 49 2.18 -31.96 -13.62
N ARG A 50 0.85 -31.80 -13.67
CA ARG A 50 0.13 -30.89 -12.77
C ARG A 50 0.21 -31.34 -11.31
N ALA A 51 0.11 -32.64 -11.04
CA ALA A 51 0.23 -33.19 -9.68
C ALA A 51 1.64 -32.99 -9.11
N VAL A 52 2.70 -33.29 -9.88
CA VAL A 52 4.10 -33.06 -9.47
C VAL A 52 4.36 -31.58 -9.24
N ALA A 53 3.89 -30.69 -10.11
CA ALA A 53 4.01 -29.24 -9.92
C ALA A 53 3.27 -28.75 -8.66
N ALA A 54 2.09 -29.28 -8.36
CA ALA A 54 1.33 -28.95 -7.16
C ALA A 54 2.04 -29.42 -5.88
N VAL A 55 2.60 -30.63 -5.87
CA VAL A 55 3.38 -31.16 -4.73
C VAL A 55 4.68 -30.36 -4.53
N ALA A 56 5.40 -30.03 -5.60
CA ALA A 56 6.60 -29.19 -5.53
C ALA A 56 6.30 -27.78 -5.02
N TRP A 57 5.20 -27.16 -5.50
CA TRP A 57 4.72 -25.87 -5.01
C TRP A 57 4.30 -25.93 -3.54
N LEU A 58 3.59 -26.99 -3.13
CA LEU A 58 3.19 -27.18 -1.74
C LEU A 58 4.41 -27.37 -0.83
N TRP A 59 5.45 -28.07 -1.29
CA TRP A 59 6.71 -28.24 -0.56
C TRP A 59 7.49 -26.92 -0.42
N ASP A 60 7.65 -26.14 -1.50
CA ASP A 60 8.24 -24.80 -1.42
C ASP A 60 7.45 -23.90 -0.46
N TYR A 61 6.13 -23.88 -0.58
CA TYR A 61 5.29 -23.02 0.25
C TYR A 61 5.32 -23.45 1.73
N THR A 62 5.13 -24.72 2.04
CA THR A 62 5.04 -25.20 3.43
C THR A 62 6.41 -25.34 4.09
N PHE A 63 7.33 -26.10 3.51
CA PHE A 63 8.63 -26.37 4.12
C PHE A 63 9.58 -25.17 4.00
N LEU A 64 9.80 -24.66 2.78
CA LEU A 64 10.81 -23.60 2.60
C LEU A 64 10.35 -22.26 3.18
N ARG A 65 9.09 -21.83 2.96
CA ARG A 65 8.63 -20.51 3.43
C ARG A 65 8.13 -20.48 4.86
N LEU A 66 7.46 -21.53 5.37
CA LEU A 66 6.94 -21.52 6.74
C LEU A 66 7.89 -22.11 7.78
N VAL A 67 8.88 -22.94 7.41
CA VAL A 67 9.80 -23.59 8.36
C VAL A 67 11.25 -23.16 8.13
N TRP A 68 11.83 -23.47 6.98
CA TRP A 68 13.27 -23.30 6.75
C TRP A 68 13.70 -21.82 6.73
N ARG A 69 13.01 -20.94 5.98
CA ARG A 69 13.35 -19.52 5.92
C ARG A 69 13.26 -18.82 7.29
N PRO A 70 12.17 -18.95 8.08
CA PRO A 70 12.11 -18.38 9.42
C PRO A 70 13.21 -18.91 10.35
N TYR A 71 13.49 -20.22 10.31
CA TYR A 71 14.57 -20.81 11.10
C TYR A 71 15.95 -20.25 10.71
N ALA A 72 16.29 -20.22 9.42
CA ALA A 72 17.59 -19.77 8.93
C ALA A 72 17.81 -18.28 9.22
N ILE A 73 16.83 -17.43 8.91
CA ILE A 73 16.91 -15.98 9.14
C ILE A 73 16.96 -15.69 10.64
N GLY A 74 16.13 -16.35 11.46
CA GLY A 74 16.14 -16.18 12.91
C GLY A 74 17.44 -16.67 13.57
N LYS A 75 18.11 -17.68 13.01
CA LYS A 75 19.43 -18.14 13.46
C LYS A 75 20.52 -17.11 13.11
N GLU A 76 20.51 -16.62 11.88
CA GLU A 76 21.50 -15.66 11.37
C GLU A 76 21.42 -14.32 12.12
N LEU A 77 20.22 -13.75 12.27
CA LEU A 77 20.02 -12.48 12.99
C LEU A 77 20.41 -12.60 14.47
N ARG A 78 20.14 -13.74 15.12
CA ARG A 78 20.61 -13.99 16.50
C ARG A 78 22.13 -14.11 16.60
N ALA A 79 22.82 -14.63 15.58
CA ALA A 79 24.28 -14.64 15.54
C ALA A 79 24.87 -13.23 15.37
N GLN A 80 24.10 -12.30 14.81
CA GLN A 80 24.43 -10.88 14.67
C GLN A 80 23.97 -10.04 15.88
N GLY A 81 23.46 -10.66 16.96
CA GLY A 81 23.00 -9.98 18.18
C GLY A 81 21.60 -9.38 18.09
N ILE A 82 20.84 -9.62 17.02
CA ILE A 82 19.47 -9.15 16.85
C ILE A 82 18.50 -10.19 17.43
N HIS A 83 17.93 -9.87 18.59
CA HIS A 83 17.00 -10.72 19.33
C HIS A 83 15.53 -10.33 19.10
N GLY A 84 14.59 -11.10 19.65
CA GLY A 84 13.16 -10.87 19.44
C GLY A 84 12.29 -12.09 19.76
N PRO A 85 10.95 -11.96 19.72
CA PRO A 85 10.01 -13.06 19.93
C PRO A 85 10.29 -14.28 19.01
N PRO A 86 10.14 -15.51 19.53
CA PRO A 86 10.31 -16.71 18.73
C PRO A 86 9.23 -16.82 17.65
N TYR A 87 9.60 -17.37 16.50
CA TYR A 87 8.67 -17.60 15.40
C TYR A 87 7.67 -18.72 15.74
N LYS A 88 6.37 -18.41 15.67
CA LYS A 88 5.29 -19.41 15.75
C LYS A 88 4.84 -19.78 14.33
N LEU A 89 4.68 -21.08 14.06
CA LEU A 89 4.40 -21.58 12.70
C LEU A 89 3.18 -20.90 12.05
N ALA A 90 3.39 -20.36 10.84
CA ALA A 90 2.46 -19.59 10.02
C ALA A 90 1.95 -18.25 10.62
N ARG A 91 1.67 -18.19 11.93
CA ARG A 91 1.16 -17.00 12.64
C ARG A 91 2.23 -15.96 12.94
N GLY A 92 3.50 -16.35 13.07
CA GLY A 92 4.56 -15.46 13.51
C GLY A 92 4.27 -14.90 14.90
N SER A 93 4.29 -13.57 15.03
CA SER A 93 3.96 -12.83 16.26
C SER A 93 2.56 -12.20 16.19
N ASN A 94 1.73 -12.53 15.19
CA ASN A 94 0.46 -11.84 14.94
C ASN A 94 -0.53 -11.92 16.12
N GLU A 95 -0.63 -13.09 16.76
CA GLU A 95 -1.50 -13.29 17.94
C GLU A 95 -1.03 -12.44 19.13
N ASP A 96 0.30 -12.33 19.32
CA ASP A 96 0.88 -11.52 20.39
C ASP A 96 0.62 -10.04 20.14
N ILE A 97 0.74 -9.58 18.89
CA ILE A 97 0.38 -8.21 18.47
C ILE A 97 -1.12 -7.95 18.71
N LYS A 98 -1.98 -8.93 18.42
CA LYS A 98 -3.43 -8.81 18.63
C LYS A 98 -3.78 -8.71 20.11
N ALA A 99 -3.32 -9.64 20.93
CA ALA A 99 -3.52 -9.60 22.38
C ALA A 99 -3.01 -8.30 23.02
N MET A 100 -1.77 -7.88 22.67
CA MET A 100 -1.22 -6.63 23.19
C MET A 100 -2.01 -5.38 22.75
N LYS A 101 -2.63 -5.39 21.57
CA LYS A 101 -3.52 -4.31 21.14
C LYS A 101 -4.84 -4.33 21.90
N GLU A 102 -5.45 -5.51 22.06
CA GLU A 102 -6.68 -5.72 22.84
C GLU A 102 -6.53 -5.31 24.31
N GLU A 103 -5.40 -5.60 24.95
CA GLU A 103 -5.07 -5.14 26.32
C GLU A 103 -5.05 -3.61 26.45
N THR A 104 -4.75 -2.90 25.37
CA THR A 104 -4.73 -1.42 25.34
C THR A 104 -6.01 -0.84 24.74
N ASP A 105 -6.99 -1.68 24.40
CA ASP A 105 -8.21 -1.23 23.75
C ASP A 105 -9.17 -0.62 24.76
N GLY A 106 -9.37 0.69 24.64
CA GLY A 106 -10.04 1.53 25.63
C GLY A 106 -9.11 2.45 26.42
N LEU A 107 -7.77 2.34 26.30
CA LEU A 107 -6.86 3.31 26.91
C LEU A 107 -7.07 4.69 26.27
N ALA A 108 -7.51 5.65 27.08
CA ALA A 108 -7.65 7.04 26.69
C ALA A 108 -6.27 7.67 26.55
N LEU A 109 -6.05 8.39 25.44
CA LEU A 109 -4.87 9.23 25.26
C LEU A 109 -5.20 10.63 25.79
N ASP A 110 -4.23 11.27 26.44
CA ASP A 110 -4.28 12.72 26.70
C ASP A 110 -4.22 13.45 25.35
N VAL A 111 -5.11 14.43 25.15
CA VAL A 111 -5.19 15.24 23.93
C VAL A 111 -3.93 16.09 23.74
N HIS A 112 -3.23 16.41 24.84
CA HIS A 112 -1.99 17.17 24.86
C HIS A 112 -0.73 16.29 24.74
N ASP A 113 -0.83 14.96 24.88
CA ASP A 113 0.29 14.04 24.71
C ASP A 113 0.35 13.50 23.27
N HIS A 114 1.54 13.52 22.69
CA HIS A 114 1.80 12.93 21.37
C HIS A 114 2.30 11.48 21.45
N ASN A 115 2.44 10.92 22.64
CA ASN A 115 2.82 9.53 22.88
C ASN A 115 1.65 8.56 22.65
N TYR A 116 1.21 8.43 21.39
CA TYR A 116 0.15 7.50 20.99
C TYR A 116 0.61 6.03 20.87
N LEU A 117 1.94 5.77 20.89
CA LEU A 117 2.50 4.43 20.69
C LEU A 117 2.01 3.36 21.70
N PRO A 118 1.87 3.64 23.00
CA PRO A 118 1.28 2.72 23.97
C PRO A 118 -0.13 2.27 23.58
N ARG A 119 -0.91 3.11 22.88
CA ARG A 119 -2.28 2.79 22.47
C ARG A 119 -2.36 2.03 21.14
N ILE A 120 -1.59 2.43 20.13
CA ILE A 120 -1.74 1.90 18.77
C ILE A 120 -0.76 0.77 18.43
N ALA A 121 0.40 0.75 19.08
CA ALA A 121 1.49 -0.19 18.82
C ALA A 121 2.27 -0.59 20.10
N PRO A 122 1.59 -1.01 21.18
CA PRO A 122 2.24 -1.38 22.46
C PRO A 122 3.29 -2.48 22.31
N HIS A 123 3.09 -3.38 21.33
CA HIS A 123 4.02 -4.45 20.99
C HIS A 123 5.43 -3.94 20.63
N TYR A 124 5.56 -2.77 19.99
CA TYR A 124 6.88 -2.22 19.69
C TYR A 124 7.60 -1.74 20.96
N LEU A 125 6.89 -1.13 21.90
CA LEU A 125 7.47 -0.70 23.17
C LEU A 125 7.85 -1.91 24.05
N ARG A 126 6.91 -2.85 24.26
CA ARG A 126 7.16 -4.06 25.05
C ARG A 126 8.32 -4.89 24.51
N TRP A 127 8.46 -5.04 23.19
CA TRP A 127 9.56 -5.81 22.61
C TRP A 127 10.89 -5.05 22.60
N ARG A 128 10.89 -3.72 22.43
CA ARG A 128 12.10 -2.90 22.65
C ARG A 128 12.61 -3.08 24.08
N ASP A 129 11.71 -3.00 25.05
CA ASP A 129 12.07 -3.09 26.47
C ASP A 129 12.50 -4.52 26.88
N GLN A 130 12.00 -5.55 26.18
CA GLN A 130 12.33 -6.96 26.42
C GLN A 130 13.59 -7.47 25.68
N TYR A 131 13.83 -7.03 24.44
CA TYR A 131 14.87 -7.57 23.54
C TYR A 131 15.95 -6.56 23.16
N GLY A 132 15.82 -5.30 23.58
CA GLY A 132 16.68 -4.20 23.15
C GLY A 132 16.35 -3.72 21.73
N GLU A 133 17.30 -3.03 21.12
CA GLU A 133 17.14 -2.43 19.81
C GLU A 133 18.41 -2.61 18.95
N PRO A 134 18.29 -2.92 17.65
CA PRO A 134 17.07 -3.29 16.93
C PRO A 134 16.60 -4.71 17.25
N PHE A 135 15.30 -4.96 17.14
CA PHE A 135 14.72 -6.29 17.41
C PHE A 135 13.98 -6.87 16.20
N LEU A 136 13.94 -8.20 16.13
CA LEU A 136 13.25 -9.00 15.11
C LEU A 136 11.84 -9.38 15.58
N TYR A 137 10.82 -9.20 14.75
CA TYR A 137 9.49 -9.78 14.96
C TYR A 137 8.95 -10.41 13.67
N TRP A 138 7.87 -11.18 13.79
CA TRP A 138 7.34 -11.98 12.68
C TRP A 138 5.93 -11.54 12.30
N PHE A 139 5.74 -11.09 11.06
CA PHE A 139 4.41 -10.80 10.52
C PHE A 139 3.95 -11.98 9.65
N GLY A 140 3.20 -12.89 10.26
CA GLY A 140 3.07 -14.26 9.73
C GLY A 140 4.45 -14.91 9.54
N PRO A 141 4.75 -15.54 8.39
CA PRO A 141 6.08 -16.09 8.09
C PRO A 141 7.13 -15.05 7.66
N LYS A 142 6.78 -13.75 7.55
CA LYS A 142 7.72 -12.71 7.08
C LYS A 142 8.46 -12.08 8.26
N PRO A 143 9.81 -12.15 8.32
CA PRO A 143 10.58 -11.44 9.33
C PRO A 143 10.51 -9.93 9.10
N ARG A 144 10.53 -9.15 10.18
CA ARG A 144 10.64 -7.69 10.17
C ARG A 144 11.56 -7.24 11.28
N ILE A 145 12.39 -6.23 11.01
CA ILE A 145 13.23 -5.60 12.02
C ILE A 145 12.58 -4.28 12.41
N CYS A 146 12.48 -4.01 13.72
CA CYS A 146 12.04 -2.73 14.27
C CYS A 146 13.27 -1.91 14.68
N ILE A 147 13.24 -0.62 14.35
CA ILE A 147 14.30 0.35 14.57
C ILE A 147 13.63 1.63 15.08
N PHE A 148 14.14 2.19 16.17
CA PHE A 148 13.77 3.51 16.72
C PHE A 148 14.91 4.52 16.53
N ASP A 149 16.16 4.06 16.35
CA ASP A 149 17.33 4.89 16.12
C ASP A 149 17.16 5.76 14.86
N TYR A 150 17.31 7.07 15.07
CA TYR A 150 17.06 8.07 14.06
C TYR A 150 18.07 8.00 12.90
N GLU A 151 19.36 7.78 13.18
CA GLU A 151 20.38 7.80 12.13
C GLU A 151 20.33 6.53 11.26
N LEU A 152 20.03 5.36 11.84
CA LEU A 152 19.73 4.15 11.09
C LEU A 152 18.46 4.30 10.24
N ALA A 153 17.38 4.83 10.81
CA ALA A 153 16.14 5.08 10.06
C ALA A 153 16.38 6.07 8.90
N ARG A 154 17.12 7.15 9.15
CA ARG A 154 17.52 8.14 8.14
C ARG A 154 18.41 7.52 7.07
N GLN A 155 19.38 6.68 7.42
CA GLN A 155 20.26 5.99 6.48
C GLN A 155 19.46 5.06 5.57
N ILE A 156 18.52 4.29 6.14
CA ILE A 156 17.66 3.37 5.38
C ILE A 156 16.77 4.15 4.41
N LEU A 157 16.09 5.21 4.87
CA LEU A 157 15.14 5.98 4.07
C LEU A 157 15.78 6.90 3.03
N SER A 158 17.05 7.30 3.23
CA SER A 158 17.78 8.17 2.28
C SER A 158 18.74 7.41 1.35
N SER A 159 19.01 6.12 1.61
CA SER A 159 19.93 5.32 0.79
C SER A 159 19.43 5.15 -0.64
N LYS A 160 20.33 5.40 -1.59
CA LYS A 160 20.13 5.17 -3.03
C LYS A 160 20.79 3.89 -3.52
N SER A 161 21.24 3.00 -2.64
CA SER A 161 21.91 1.74 -3.01
C SER A 161 20.97 0.70 -3.64
N GLY A 162 19.65 0.87 -3.52
CA GLY A 162 18.66 -0.11 -3.95
C GLY A 162 18.57 -1.35 -3.04
N HIS A 163 19.31 -1.39 -1.92
CA HIS A 163 19.25 -2.49 -0.95
C HIS A 163 17.98 -2.48 -0.10
N PHE A 164 17.38 -1.30 0.10
CA PHE A 164 16.13 -1.12 0.83
C PHE A 164 14.99 -0.91 -0.19
N VAL A 165 14.13 -1.90 -0.30
CA VAL A 165 12.89 -1.87 -1.09
C VAL A 165 11.70 -1.82 -0.14
N LYS A 166 10.52 -1.43 -0.63
CA LYS A 166 9.32 -1.45 0.20
C LYS A 166 8.96 -2.89 0.59
N ASN A 167 8.32 -3.05 1.73
CA ASN A 167 7.73 -4.33 2.10
C ASN A 167 6.62 -4.69 1.10
N ASP A 168 6.56 -5.95 0.68
CA ASP A 168 5.40 -6.49 -0.04
C ASP A 168 4.10 -6.08 0.69
N PRO A 169 3.18 -5.34 0.04
CA PRO A 169 1.91 -5.01 0.67
C PRO A 169 1.11 -6.29 0.95
N PRO A 170 0.43 -6.41 2.10
CA PRO A 170 -0.47 -7.52 2.35
C PRO A 170 -1.64 -7.47 1.37
N ALA A 171 -2.22 -8.62 1.03
CA ALA A 171 -3.36 -8.68 0.10
C ALA A 171 -4.52 -7.76 0.58
N THR A 172 -4.76 -7.74 1.88
CA THR A 172 -5.75 -6.89 2.54
C THR A 172 -5.58 -5.39 2.25
N LEU A 173 -4.35 -4.91 2.06
CA LEU A 173 -4.09 -3.51 1.67
C LEU A 173 -4.30 -3.30 0.16
N LEU A 174 -3.79 -4.22 -0.68
CA LEU A 174 -3.94 -4.16 -2.14
C LEU A 174 -5.40 -4.15 -2.59
N ASP A 175 -6.27 -4.86 -1.88
CA ASP A 175 -7.69 -4.93 -2.21
C ASP A 175 -8.38 -3.54 -2.01
N VAL A 176 -7.96 -2.77 -1.00
CA VAL A 176 -8.45 -1.41 -0.69
C VAL A 176 -7.88 -0.35 -1.64
N VAL A 177 -6.55 -0.25 -1.74
CA VAL A 177 -5.87 0.88 -2.41
C VAL A 177 -5.34 0.57 -3.81
N GLY A 178 -5.38 -0.71 -4.24
CA GLY A 178 -4.78 -1.14 -5.50
C GLY A 178 -3.25 -1.16 -5.47
N LYS A 179 -2.62 -1.53 -6.59
CA LYS A 179 -1.16 -1.45 -6.77
C LYS A 179 -0.74 -0.11 -7.39
N GLY A 180 -1.19 1.01 -6.80
CA GLY A 180 -0.85 2.37 -7.24
C GLY A 180 0.52 2.85 -6.74
N LEU A 181 0.86 4.11 -7.05
CA LEU A 181 2.22 4.69 -6.96
C LEU A 181 2.91 4.48 -5.61
N ALA A 182 2.17 4.54 -4.49
CA ALA A 182 2.75 4.33 -3.16
C ALA A 182 3.28 2.90 -2.96
N LEU A 183 2.69 1.91 -3.62
CA LEU A 183 3.01 0.47 -3.50
C LEU A 183 3.76 -0.11 -4.71
N LEU A 184 4.08 0.72 -5.71
CA LEU A 184 4.96 0.37 -6.82
C LEU A 184 6.43 0.58 -6.46
N ASP A 185 7.31 -0.23 -7.04
CA ASP A 185 8.77 -0.11 -6.95
C ASP A 185 9.41 -0.29 -8.33
N GLY A 186 10.70 0.05 -8.44
CA GLY A 186 11.50 -0.19 -9.65
C GLY A 186 10.98 0.54 -10.90
N ILE A 187 10.99 -0.16 -12.03
CA ILE A 187 10.65 0.41 -13.35
C ILE A 187 9.16 0.85 -13.40
N ASP A 188 8.25 0.08 -12.80
CA ASP A 188 6.82 0.44 -12.73
C ASP A 188 6.63 1.77 -12.01
N TRP A 189 7.30 1.94 -10.86
CA TRP A 189 7.25 3.19 -10.09
C TRP A 189 7.78 4.37 -10.91
N VAL A 190 8.94 4.22 -11.57
CA VAL A 190 9.52 5.29 -12.40
C VAL A 190 8.57 5.70 -13.53
N ARG A 191 7.92 4.72 -14.20
CA ARG A 191 6.94 4.96 -15.26
C ARG A 191 5.73 5.73 -14.73
N HIS A 192 5.08 5.23 -13.68
CA HIS A 192 3.88 5.86 -13.10
C HIS A 192 4.20 7.25 -12.55
N HIS A 193 5.30 7.40 -11.80
CA HIS A 193 5.74 8.69 -11.27
C HIS A 193 5.99 9.72 -12.37
N ARG A 194 6.46 9.31 -13.56
CA ARG A 194 6.69 10.24 -14.67
C ARG A 194 5.39 10.72 -15.34
N VAL A 195 4.35 9.89 -15.39
CA VAL A 195 2.99 10.28 -15.85
C VAL A 195 2.31 11.18 -14.82
N ILE A 196 2.45 10.87 -13.54
CA ILE A 196 1.71 11.52 -12.44
C ILE A 196 2.33 12.87 -12.02
N LYS A 197 3.66 12.98 -12.01
CA LYS A 197 4.37 14.18 -11.50
C LYS A 197 3.89 15.53 -12.09
N PRO A 198 3.57 15.66 -13.40
CA PRO A 198 3.06 16.91 -13.96
C PRO A 198 1.75 17.41 -13.33
N ALA A 199 0.91 16.51 -12.80
CA ALA A 199 -0.34 16.89 -12.10
C ALA A 199 -0.08 17.72 -10.82
N PHE A 200 1.12 17.60 -10.25
CA PHE A 200 1.55 18.27 -9.02
C PHE A 200 2.57 19.38 -9.30
N ALA A 201 2.61 19.90 -10.54
CA ALA A 201 3.40 21.09 -10.88
C ALA A 201 2.79 22.37 -10.26
N MET A 202 3.62 23.41 -10.05
CA MET A 202 3.22 24.62 -9.32
C MET A 202 2.07 25.41 -9.97
N ASP A 203 1.89 25.32 -11.30
CA ASP A 203 0.73 25.87 -12.00
C ASP A 203 -0.55 25.11 -11.66
N LYS A 204 -0.49 23.76 -11.65
CA LYS A 204 -1.63 22.90 -11.29
C LYS A 204 -2.01 23.06 -9.82
N LEU A 205 -1.05 23.10 -8.91
CA LEU A 205 -1.29 23.29 -7.47
C LEU A 205 -2.01 24.62 -7.18
N LYS A 206 -1.69 25.70 -7.90
CA LYS A 206 -2.41 26.98 -7.79
C LYS A 206 -3.88 26.84 -8.20
N MET A 207 -4.16 26.13 -9.30
CA MET A 207 -5.54 25.87 -9.72
C MET A 207 -6.30 24.99 -8.71
N MET A 208 -5.66 23.94 -8.18
CA MET A 208 -6.24 23.09 -7.12
C MET A 208 -6.55 23.90 -5.85
N THR A 209 -5.75 24.92 -5.51
CA THR A 209 -6.01 25.78 -4.34
C THR A 209 -7.33 26.55 -4.48
N THR A 210 -7.66 27.02 -5.68
CA THR A 210 -8.97 27.67 -5.95
C THR A 210 -10.13 26.69 -5.74
N THR A 211 -9.99 25.45 -6.20
CA THR A 211 -10.97 24.37 -5.95
C THR A 211 -11.11 24.07 -4.46
N MET A 212 -9.99 23.94 -3.73
CA MET A 212 -9.99 23.71 -2.28
C MET A 212 -10.71 24.81 -1.51
N LEU A 213 -10.48 26.08 -1.90
CA LEU A 213 -11.18 27.22 -1.31
C LEU A 213 -12.68 27.17 -1.58
N ALA A 214 -13.11 26.83 -2.79
CA ALA A 214 -14.52 26.71 -3.14
C ALA A 214 -15.22 25.59 -2.34
N CYS A 215 -14.60 24.41 -2.20
CA CYS A 215 -15.11 23.33 -1.36
C CYS A 215 -15.24 23.76 0.11
N ALA A 216 -14.23 24.41 0.66
CA ALA A 216 -14.24 24.90 2.05
C ALA A 216 -15.31 25.99 2.28
N GLN A 217 -15.46 26.93 1.34
CA GLN A 217 -16.52 27.95 1.39
C GLN A 217 -17.92 27.33 1.28
N SER A 218 -18.09 26.29 0.46
CA SER A 218 -19.36 25.55 0.33
C SER A 218 -19.74 24.88 1.66
N MET A 219 -18.79 24.19 2.31
CA MET A 219 -18.97 23.59 3.62
C MET A 219 -19.34 24.62 4.70
N ILE A 220 -18.60 25.73 4.79
CA ILE A 220 -18.88 26.80 5.77
C ILE A 220 -20.27 27.39 5.55
N LYS A 221 -20.63 27.69 4.30
CA LYS A 221 -21.93 28.26 3.95
C LYS A 221 -23.09 27.31 4.29
N GLU A 222 -22.90 26.00 4.14
CA GLU A 222 -23.90 25.01 4.53
C GLU A 222 -24.10 24.99 6.06
N LEU A 223 -23.01 25.06 6.84
CA LEU A 223 -23.09 25.19 8.30
C LEU A 223 -23.74 26.51 8.74
N GLU A 224 -23.43 27.63 8.08
CA GLU A 224 -24.09 28.93 8.31
C GLU A 224 -25.59 28.87 8.00
N ASN A 225 -26.00 28.21 6.90
CA ASN A 225 -27.41 28.01 6.56
C ASN A 225 -28.15 27.20 7.62
N GLN A 226 -27.53 26.12 8.12
CA GLN A 226 -28.09 25.27 9.17
C GLN A 226 -28.21 26.02 10.51
N ALA A 227 -27.21 26.82 10.87
CA ALA A 227 -27.26 27.73 12.02
C ALA A 227 -28.41 28.75 11.92
N CYS A 228 -28.55 29.41 10.76
CA CYS A 228 -29.63 30.38 10.49
C CYS A 228 -31.04 29.76 10.55
N GLN A 229 -31.18 28.46 10.27
CA GLN A 229 -32.45 27.75 10.33
C GLN A 229 -32.79 27.25 11.74
N ASN A 230 -31.82 27.16 12.65
CA ASN A 230 -32.08 26.74 14.02
C ASN A 230 -32.62 27.91 14.88
N LYS A 231 -33.58 27.62 15.75
CA LYS A 231 -34.27 28.61 16.59
C LYS A 231 -33.34 29.41 17.50
N ASN A 232 -32.21 28.83 17.87
CA ASN A 232 -31.22 29.42 18.76
C ASN A 232 -30.05 30.09 18.01
N GLY A 233 -29.99 30.01 16.66
CA GLY A 233 -28.87 30.51 15.86
C GLY A 233 -27.57 29.69 15.95
N GLU A 234 -27.58 28.58 16.68
CA GLU A 234 -26.43 27.72 16.96
C GLU A 234 -26.67 26.29 16.46
N ILE A 235 -25.61 25.56 16.12
CA ILE A 235 -25.65 24.13 15.79
C ILE A 235 -24.47 23.39 16.41
N GLU A 236 -24.68 22.15 16.82
CA GLU A 236 -23.61 21.22 17.18
C GLU A 236 -23.07 20.58 15.90
N VAL A 237 -21.73 20.57 15.73
CA VAL A 237 -21.09 20.14 14.48
C VAL A 237 -20.01 19.10 14.79
N ASP A 238 -20.21 17.87 14.30
CA ASP A 238 -19.15 16.86 14.26
C ASP A 238 -18.17 17.18 13.13
N PHE A 239 -17.05 17.81 13.49
CA PHE A 239 -15.97 18.13 12.56
C PHE A 239 -15.30 16.90 11.92
N ASN A 240 -15.38 15.70 12.51
CA ASN A 240 -14.88 14.47 11.86
C ASN A 240 -15.66 14.19 10.57
N ILE A 241 -16.99 14.28 10.64
CA ILE A 241 -17.87 14.12 9.48
C ILE A 241 -17.58 15.23 8.46
N GLN A 242 -17.54 16.50 8.90
CA GLN A 242 -17.30 17.63 8.00
C GLN A 242 -15.95 17.54 7.28
N PHE A 243 -14.85 17.21 7.98
CA PHE A 243 -13.54 17.09 7.34
C PHE A 243 -13.43 15.88 6.41
N ARG A 244 -14.14 14.78 6.69
CA ARG A 244 -14.27 13.68 5.72
C ARG A 244 -14.99 14.17 4.47
N GLU A 245 -16.16 14.79 4.61
CA GLU A 245 -16.91 15.23 3.43
C GLU A 245 -16.14 16.28 2.62
N LEU A 246 -15.47 17.24 3.28
CA LEU A 246 -14.60 18.24 2.65
C LEU A 246 -13.43 17.61 1.91
N THR A 247 -12.66 16.70 2.51
CA THR A 247 -11.49 16.12 1.82
C THR A 247 -11.89 15.18 0.69
N ALA A 248 -13.05 14.51 0.81
CA ALA A 248 -13.64 13.76 -0.30
C ALA A 248 -14.04 14.68 -1.47
N ASP A 249 -14.63 15.83 -1.19
CA ASP A 249 -15.02 16.82 -2.20
C ASP A 249 -13.80 17.42 -2.91
N VAL A 250 -12.82 17.87 -2.12
CA VAL A 250 -11.54 18.41 -2.60
C VAL A 250 -10.84 17.45 -3.56
N ILE A 251 -10.65 16.17 -3.20
CA ILE A 251 -9.95 15.23 -4.10
C ILE A 251 -10.78 14.93 -5.36
N SER A 252 -12.11 14.82 -5.23
CA SER A 252 -13.03 14.52 -6.34
C SER A 252 -13.03 15.60 -7.42
N HIS A 253 -12.96 16.87 -7.01
CA HIS A 253 -12.89 18.01 -7.93
C HIS A 253 -11.47 18.32 -8.39
N ALA A 254 -10.48 18.36 -7.48
CA ALA A 254 -9.13 18.83 -7.81
C ALA A 254 -8.28 17.81 -8.58
N ALA A 255 -8.45 16.50 -8.33
CA ALA A 255 -7.64 15.45 -8.99
C ALA A 255 -8.40 14.73 -10.11
N PHE A 256 -9.71 14.56 -9.99
CA PHE A 256 -10.51 13.74 -10.93
C PHE A 256 -11.49 14.55 -11.79
N GLY A 257 -11.66 15.86 -11.54
CA GLY A 257 -12.61 16.72 -12.26
C GLY A 257 -14.04 16.16 -12.28
N SER A 258 -14.41 15.41 -11.25
CA SER A 258 -15.58 14.53 -11.23
C SER A 258 -16.71 15.09 -10.37
N SER A 259 -17.92 14.53 -10.48
CA SER A 259 -19.00 14.91 -9.56
C SER A 259 -18.76 14.34 -8.15
N TYR A 260 -18.86 15.19 -7.12
CA TYR A 260 -18.81 14.85 -5.70
C TYR A 260 -19.53 13.54 -5.35
N ARG A 261 -20.72 13.30 -5.93
CA ARG A 261 -21.54 12.11 -5.67
C ARG A 261 -20.82 10.79 -5.97
N LEU A 262 -20.06 10.71 -7.07
CA LEU A 262 -19.30 9.49 -7.42
C LEU A 262 -18.08 9.34 -6.51
N GLY A 263 -17.40 10.43 -6.17
CA GLY A 263 -16.30 10.43 -5.19
C GLY A 263 -16.74 9.97 -3.80
N LYS A 264 -17.90 10.44 -3.32
CA LYS A 264 -18.51 10.01 -2.05
C LYS A 264 -18.81 8.51 -2.03
N GLU A 265 -19.32 7.96 -3.13
CA GLU A 265 -19.55 6.51 -3.27
C GLU A 265 -18.24 5.71 -3.24
N ILE A 266 -17.21 6.18 -3.96
CA ILE A 266 -15.88 5.57 -3.97
C ILE A 266 -15.28 5.56 -2.56
N PHE A 267 -15.30 6.70 -1.88
CA PHE A 267 -14.81 6.82 -0.51
C PHE A 267 -15.52 5.85 0.44
N GLN A 268 -16.86 5.88 0.49
CA GLN A 268 -17.63 4.99 1.36
C GLN A 268 -17.31 3.51 1.09
N THR A 269 -17.18 3.15 -0.20
CA THR A 269 -16.86 1.77 -0.60
C THR A 269 -15.42 1.38 -0.22
N GLN A 270 -14.44 2.29 -0.29
CA GLN A 270 -13.08 2.06 0.20
C GLN A 270 -13.02 1.96 1.73
N HIS A 271 -13.77 2.79 2.45
CA HIS A 271 -13.86 2.77 3.91
C HIS A 271 -14.44 1.44 4.44
N ASP A 272 -15.58 1.00 3.89
CA ASP A 272 -16.18 -0.31 4.18
C ASP A 272 -15.20 -1.46 3.90
N LEU A 273 -14.48 -1.38 2.79
CA LEU A 273 -13.50 -2.37 2.38
C LEU A 273 -12.28 -2.34 3.33
N MET A 274 -11.86 -1.16 3.79
CA MET A 274 -10.77 -1.01 4.76
C MET A 274 -11.13 -1.62 6.11
N ALA A 275 -12.35 -1.40 6.61
CA ALA A 275 -12.81 -1.98 7.88
C ALA A 275 -12.73 -3.51 7.89
N ILE A 276 -13.21 -4.17 6.83
CA ILE A 276 -13.15 -5.64 6.67
C ILE A 276 -11.69 -6.13 6.57
N ASN A 277 -10.83 -5.40 5.85
CA ASN A 277 -9.43 -5.75 5.65
C ASN A 277 -8.54 -5.48 6.87
N LEU A 278 -8.90 -4.51 7.71
CA LEU A 278 -8.20 -4.21 8.96
C LEU A 278 -8.51 -5.26 10.03
N ALA A 279 -9.78 -5.68 10.14
CA ALA A 279 -10.20 -6.75 11.05
C ALA A 279 -9.47 -8.08 10.80
N SER A 280 -9.11 -8.35 9.54
CA SER A 280 -8.40 -9.57 9.10
C SER A 280 -6.90 -9.37 8.82
N LEU A 281 -6.32 -8.21 9.19
CA LEU A 281 -4.94 -7.85 8.87
C LEU A 281 -3.90 -8.78 9.54
N LEU A 282 -4.19 -9.25 10.75
CA LEU A 282 -3.33 -10.12 11.55
C LEU A 282 -3.67 -11.61 11.40
N ASP A 283 -4.76 -11.95 10.70
CA ASP A 283 -5.17 -13.34 10.52
C ASP A 283 -4.22 -14.11 9.58
N VAL A 284 -4.19 -15.43 9.71
CA VAL A 284 -3.38 -16.29 8.83
C VAL A 284 -3.98 -16.30 7.42
N GLN A 285 -3.31 -15.62 6.49
CA GLN A 285 -3.70 -15.58 5.08
C GLN A 285 -3.42 -16.92 4.38
N ILE A 286 -4.30 -17.90 4.59
CA ILE A 286 -4.24 -19.22 3.93
C ILE A 286 -4.57 -19.06 2.44
N PRO A 287 -3.68 -19.48 1.52
CA PRO A 287 -3.95 -19.45 0.09
C PRO A 287 -5.22 -20.24 -0.25
N GLY A 288 -6.09 -19.67 -1.08
CA GLY A 288 -7.36 -20.30 -1.46
C GLY A 288 -8.58 -19.79 -0.70
N LEU A 289 -8.48 -19.51 0.61
CA LEU A 289 -9.65 -19.12 1.42
C LEU A 289 -10.37 -17.87 0.90
N LYS A 290 -9.62 -16.91 0.33
CA LYS A 290 -10.18 -15.68 -0.27
C LYS A 290 -11.10 -15.91 -1.48
N TYR A 291 -11.13 -17.13 -2.04
CA TYR A 291 -12.00 -17.53 -3.14
C TYR A 291 -13.22 -18.34 -2.67
N LEU A 292 -13.28 -18.72 -1.39
CA LEU A 292 -14.45 -19.41 -0.84
C LEU A 292 -15.61 -18.41 -0.66
N PRO A 293 -16.85 -18.78 -0.99
CA PRO A 293 -18.00 -17.87 -0.97
C PRO A 293 -18.58 -17.69 0.45
N THR A 294 -17.73 -17.35 1.43
CA THR A 294 -18.13 -16.94 2.79
C THR A 294 -18.84 -15.59 2.75
N GLU A 295 -19.60 -15.24 3.79
CA GLU A 295 -20.32 -13.96 3.85
C GLU A 295 -19.38 -12.75 3.73
N GLN A 296 -18.27 -12.75 4.49
CA GLN A 296 -17.26 -11.70 4.44
C GLN A 296 -16.61 -11.59 3.05
N ASN A 297 -16.24 -12.72 2.42
CA ASN A 297 -15.67 -12.71 1.07
C ASN A 297 -16.68 -12.21 0.02
N ARG A 298 -17.95 -12.62 0.12
CA ARG A 298 -19.02 -12.11 -0.77
C ARG A 298 -19.21 -10.61 -0.62
N ARG A 299 -19.24 -10.08 0.61
CA ARG A 299 -19.31 -8.63 0.88
C ARG A 299 -18.09 -7.92 0.30
N LYS A 300 -16.90 -8.47 0.48
CA LYS A 300 -15.65 -7.95 -0.09
C LYS A 300 -15.66 -7.90 -1.61
N TRP A 301 -16.03 -8.99 -2.30
CA TRP A 301 -16.15 -8.99 -3.77
C TRP A 301 -17.22 -8.02 -4.29
N MET A 302 -18.33 -7.85 -3.55
CA MET A 302 -19.37 -6.87 -3.86
C MET A 302 -18.81 -5.44 -3.80
N LEU A 303 -18.10 -5.09 -2.73
CA LEU A 303 -17.45 -3.78 -2.56
C LEU A 303 -16.36 -3.55 -3.60
N GLU A 304 -15.49 -4.52 -3.87
CA GLU A 304 -14.44 -4.43 -4.91
C GLU A 304 -15.04 -4.21 -6.31
N LYS A 305 -16.15 -4.89 -6.63
CA LYS A 305 -16.88 -4.73 -7.89
C LYS A 305 -17.56 -3.36 -7.98
N LYS A 306 -18.19 -2.89 -6.89
CA LYS A 306 -18.80 -1.56 -6.80
C LYS A 306 -17.75 -0.47 -7.01
N LEU A 307 -16.66 -0.51 -6.25
CA LEU A 307 -15.51 0.40 -6.36
C LEU A 307 -14.93 0.44 -7.78
N ARG A 308 -14.73 -0.72 -8.41
CA ARG A 308 -14.29 -0.78 -9.81
C ARG A 308 -15.31 -0.16 -10.77
N SER A 309 -16.61 -0.37 -10.55
CA SER A 309 -17.67 0.18 -11.40
C SER A 309 -17.76 1.71 -11.30
N SER A 310 -17.76 2.29 -10.10
CA SER A 310 -17.82 3.75 -9.93
C SER A 310 -16.59 4.45 -10.51
N LEU A 311 -15.39 3.85 -10.35
CA LEU A 311 -14.17 4.35 -10.99
C LEU A 311 -14.20 4.26 -12.52
N LEU A 312 -14.70 3.15 -13.08
CA LEU A 312 -14.92 3.01 -14.52
C LEU A 312 -15.93 4.03 -15.04
N GLN A 313 -16.98 4.35 -14.29
CA GLN A 313 -17.95 5.39 -14.68
C GLN A 313 -17.28 6.77 -14.77
N ILE A 314 -16.42 7.16 -13.82
CA ILE A 314 -15.66 8.42 -13.90
C ILE A 314 -14.76 8.43 -15.15
N ILE A 315 -14.01 7.36 -15.37
CA ILE A 315 -13.11 7.22 -16.54
C ILE A 315 -13.89 7.31 -17.86
N GLN A 316 -15.01 6.59 -17.97
CA GLN A 316 -15.85 6.56 -19.17
C GLN A 316 -16.56 7.90 -19.43
N GLN A 317 -17.09 8.55 -18.39
CA GLN A 317 -17.66 9.90 -18.50
C GLN A 317 -16.62 10.89 -19.03
N ARG A 318 -15.38 10.81 -18.52
CA ARG A 318 -14.30 11.68 -18.98
C ARG A 318 -13.96 11.42 -20.45
N LEU A 319 -13.70 10.17 -20.83
CA LEU A 319 -13.40 9.78 -22.22
C LEU A 319 -14.53 10.17 -23.20
N ALA A 320 -15.80 10.06 -22.79
CA ALA A 320 -16.94 10.45 -23.62
C ALA A 320 -17.13 11.98 -23.71
N SER A 321 -16.69 12.74 -22.71
CA SER A 321 -16.78 14.21 -22.71
C SER A 321 -15.70 14.91 -23.57
N THR A 322 -14.62 14.21 -23.90
CA THR A 322 -13.46 14.79 -24.59
C THR A 322 -13.69 14.95 -26.10
N CYS A 323 -14.11 16.15 -26.53
CA CYS A 323 -14.01 16.54 -27.94
C CYS A 323 -12.65 17.13 -28.37
N ARG A 324 -11.72 17.41 -27.43
CA ARG A 324 -10.33 17.83 -27.75
C ARG A 324 -9.30 17.89 -26.61
N ASP A 325 -9.71 18.03 -25.35
CA ASP A 325 -8.80 18.11 -24.19
C ASP A 325 -9.27 17.16 -23.08
N ASN A 326 -8.41 16.23 -22.65
CA ASN A 326 -8.68 15.34 -21.51
C ASN A 326 -8.62 16.07 -20.15
N GLY A 327 -8.24 17.34 -20.15
CA GLY A 327 -8.12 18.22 -19.00
C GLY A 327 -6.80 18.07 -18.27
N ASN A 328 -6.41 19.14 -17.57
CA ASN A 328 -5.10 19.31 -16.95
C ASN A 328 -5.00 18.77 -15.51
N ASP A 329 -5.97 17.96 -15.08
CA ASP A 329 -6.00 17.30 -13.76
C ASP A 329 -5.29 15.93 -13.78
N LEU A 330 -5.18 15.29 -12.62
CA LEU A 330 -4.45 14.02 -12.46
C LEU A 330 -5.04 12.91 -13.33
N LEU A 331 -6.37 12.81 -13.39
CA LEU A 331 -7.03 11.83 -14.24
C LEU A 331 -6.81 12.12 -15.73
N GLY A 332 -6.93 13.38 -16.16
CA GLY A 332 -6.71 13.77 -17.54
C GLY A 332 -5.32 13.41 -18.06
N LEU A 333 -4.27 13.66 -17.27
CA LEU A 333 -2.88 13.30 -17.58
C LEU A 333 -2.67 11.78 -17.65
N MET A 334 -3.29 11.01 -16.75
CA MET A 334 -3.26 9.54 -16.84
C MET A 334 -3.96 9.02 -18.10
N LEU A 335 -5.12 9.58 -18.46
CA LEU A 335 -5.86 9.20 -19.67
C LEU A 335 -5.14 9.60 -20.97
N GLU A 336 -4.48 10.77 -21.01
CA GLU A 336 -3.64 11.17 -22.14
C GLU A 336 -2.49 10.17 -22.36
N SER A 337 -1.84 9.70 -21.28
CA SER A 337 -0.81 8.65 -21.36
C SER A 337 -1.31 7.29 -21.85
N CYS A 338 -2.63 7.04 -21.79
CA CYS A 338 -3.28 5.85 -22.33
C CYS A 338 -3.66 6.04 -23.81
N VAL A 339 -4.32 7.15 -24.16
CA VAL A 339 -4.81 7.42 -25.53
C VAL A 339 -3.67 7.61 -26.54
N ALA A 340 -2.54 8.20 -26.12
CA ALA A 340 -1.35 8.33 -26.97
C ALA A 340 -0.80 6.97 -27.47
N THR A 341 -1.18 5.87 -26.81
CA THR A 341 -0.75 4.51 -27.12
C THR A 341 -1.62 3.85 -28.20
N GLU A 342 -2.94 4.10 -28.18
CA GLU A 342 -3.89 3.56 -29.15
C GLU A 342 -3.70 4.18 -30.54
N GLN A 343 -3.22 5.44 -30.59
CA GLN A 343 -2.96 6.17 -31.84
C GLN A 343 -1.55 5.94 -32.41
N GLY A 344 -0.78 4.96 -31.89
CA GLY A 344 0.54 4.60 -32.42
C GLY A 344 1.65 5.60 -32.14
N GLY A 345 1.48 6.46 -31.12
CA GLY A 345 2.48 7.44 -30.72
C GLY A 345 3.80 6.80 -30.24
N LYS A 346 4.94 7.32 -30.70
CA LYS A 346 6.28 6.86 -30.29
C LYS A 346 6.64 7.28 -28.85
N GLN A 347 5.97 6.73 -27.85
CA GLN A 347 6.36 6.81 -26.44
C GLN A 347 6.49 5.42 -25.78
N GLY A 348 7.24 4.52 -26.43
CA GLY A 348 7.54 3.19 -25.91
C GLY A 348 8.23 3.23 -24.55
N GLY A 349 7.45 3.17 -23.46
CA GLY A 349 7.92 3.19 -22.07
C GLY A 349 7.08 4.01 -21.09
N LEU A 350 6.09 4.81 -21.56
CA LEU A 350 5.28 5.69 -20.70
C LEU A 350 3.79 5.33 -20.61
N ASN A 351 3.41 4.23 -21.26
CA ASN A 351 2.04 3.78 -21.44
C ASN A 351 1.44 3.32 -20.09
N MET A 352 0.26 3.81 -19.73
CA MET A 352 -0.51 3.32 -18.58
C MET A 352 -1.81 2.68 -19.07
N SER A 353 -2.11 1.46 -18.59
CA SER A 353 -3.34 0.74 -18.93
C SER A 353 -4.53 1.18 -18.08
N ILE A 354 -5.77 0.95 -18.54
CA ILE A 354 -6.98 1.30 -17.78
C ILE A 354 -7.00 0.64 -16.38
N ASP A 355 -6.50 -0.59 -16.24
CA ASP A 355 -6.41 -1.25 -14.93
C ASP A 355 -5.38 -0.60 -14.00
N GLU A 356 -4.25 -0.13 -14.53
CA GLU A 356 -3.28 0.66 -13.78
C GLU A 356 -3.84 2.02 -13.38
N ILE A 357 -4.58 2.70 -14.26
CA ILE A 357 -5.30 3.94 -13.95
C ILE A 357 -6.30 3.72 -12.82
N ILE A 358 -7.07 2.62 -12.85
CA ILE A 358 -8.01 2.27 -11.76
C ILE A 358 -7.25 2.06 -10.43
N HIS A 359 -6.07 1.43 -10.46
CA HIS A 359 -5.25 1.26 -9.26
C HIS A 359 -4.68 2.60 -8.74
N GLU A 360 -4.25 3.51 -9.62
CA GLU A 360 -3.84 4.86 -9.21
C GLU A 360 -5.02 5.66 -8.65
N CYS A 361 -6.18 5.65 -9.30
CA CYS A 361 -7.37 6.33 -8.78
C CYS A 361 -7.72 5.85 -7.36
N ARG A 362 -7.73 4.53 -7.11
CA ARG A 362 -7.94 3.98 -5.75
C ARG A 362 -6.90 4.50 -4.75
N MET A 363 -5.63 4.57 -5.15
CA MET A 363 -4.54 5.05 -4.30
C MET A 363 -4.68 6.54 -3.97
N PHE A 364 -5.02 7.37 -4.96
CA PHE A 364 -5.15 8.82 -4.78
C PHE A 364 -6.43 9.24 -4.05
N PHE A 365 -7.57 8.59 -4.29
CA PHE A 365 -8.77 8.80 -3.48
C PHE A 365 -8.49 8.47 -2.01
N PHE A 366 -7.90 7.30 -1.73
CA PHE A 366 -7.55 6.89 -0.36
C PHE A 366 -6.54 7.84 0.30
N ALA A 367 -5.40 8.09 -0.34
CA ALA A 367 -4.33 8.90 0.23
C ALA A 367 -4.76 10.35 0.47
N GLY A 368 -5.44 10.97 -0.50
CA GLY A 368 -5.89 12.36 -0.41
C GLY A 368 -6.99 12.58 0.63
N HIS A 369 -7.89 11.60 0.80
CA HIS A 369 -8.99 11.69 1.75
C HIS A 369 -8.61 11.28 3.18
N ASP A 370 -8.26 9.99 3.40
CA ASP A 370 -8.21 9.40 4.76
C ASP A 370 -7.09 10.01 5.61
N THR A 371 -5.95 10.33 5.00
CA THR A 371 -4.83 10.94 5.74
C THR A 371 -5.12 12.39 6.11
N THR A 372 -5.70 13.17 5.19
CA THR A 372 -6.01 14.59 5.39
C THR A 372 -7.14 14.77 6.39
N SER A 373 -8.23 14.00 6.30
CA SER A 373 -9.37 14.10 7.22
C SER A 373 -8.97 13.71 8.64
N SER A 374 -8.21 12.63 8.80
CA SER A 374 -7.66 12.20 10.10
C SER A 374 -6.74 13.26 10.71
N ASN A 375 -5.87 13.88 9.91
CA ASN A 375 -4.98 14.94 10.37
C ASN A 375 -5.76 16.22 10.78
N MET A 376 -6.74 16.64 9.98
CA MET A 376 -7.59 17.79 10.32
C MET A 376 -8.41 17.56 11.60
N GLY A 377 -8.97 16.36 11.78
CA GLY A 377 -9.68 15.98 13.00
C GLY A 377 -8.80 16.02 14.25
N SER A 378 -7.58 15.47 14.16
CA SER A 378 -6.59 15.54 15.25
C SER A 378 -6.20 16.97 15.59
N LEU A 379 -5.96 17.81 14.57
CA LEU A 379 -5.62 19.23 14.75
C LEU A 379 -6.78 20.06 15.32
N SER A 380 -8.03 19.74 15.01
CA SER A 380 -9.18 20.40 15.64
C SER A 380 -9.33 20.01 17.11
N ALA A 381 -9.15 18.73 17.45
CA ALA A 381 -9.24 18.25 18.82
C ALA A 381 -8.20 18.95 19.75
N GLN A 382 -6.99 19.19 19.25
CA GLN A 382 -5.93 19.91 19.99
C GLN A 382 -6.18 21.42 20.16
N ARG A 383 -7.18 22.00 19.48
CA ARG A 383 -7.50 23.44 19.54
C ARG A 383 -8.79 23.76 20.30
N ILE A 384 -9.57 22.75 20.67
CA ILE A 384 -10.71 22.92 21.55
C ILE A 384 -10.14 23.07 22.98
N PRO A 385 -10.43 24.19 23.68
CA PRO A 385 -9.86 24.51 24.99
C PRO A 385 -10.47 23.69 26.13
#